data_AF-Q6XUU7-F1
#
_entry.id   AF-Q6XUU7-F1
#
_cell.length_a   1.000
_cell.length_b   1.000
_cell.length_c   1.000
_cell.angle_alpha   90.00
_cell.angle_beta   90.00
_cell.angle_gamma   90.00
#
_symmetry.space_group_name_H-M   'P 1'
#
loop_
_entity.id
_entity.type
_entity.pdbx_description
1 polymer ?
#
loop_
_entity_poly.entity_id
_entity_poly.type
_entity_poly.pdbx_seq_one_letter_code
_entity_poly.pdbx_strand_id
1 'polypeptide(L)'
;VTRSTLFDVSFLMLTSIVQTYGSDVVLSDRGDSFFEKWVRECMVERNKLKNPRQILALCDDSMVDELLLSLSKPEAAQLKPCTLSWQETCLNLPGVLHHVLIAWEQETLSSADVKSILDNIKRRLFSFSVCATSFLCAYMYSVRETELLKPLNMIQQFLAPLTSEELSSQEYAKERLALSYPIIRKMQ
;
A
#
# COMPACT_ATOMS: atom_id res chain seq x y z
N VAL A 1 -3.99 -17.67 -9.60
CA VAL A 1 -5.11 -16.69 -9.57
C VAL A 1 -5.89 -16.79 -8.25
N THR A 2 -6.45 -17.94 -7.87
CA THR A 2 -7.31 -18.05 -6.66
C THR A 2 -6.63 -17.67 -5.33
N ARG A 3 -5.35 -18.01 -5.14
CA ARG A 3 -4.63 -17.73 -3.88
C ARG A 3 -4.37 -16.23 -3.65
N SER A 4 -4.07 -15.47 -4.71
CA SER A 4 -3.82 -14.02 -4.59
C SER A 4 -5.10 -13.26 -4.30
N THR A 5 -6.20 -13.62 -4.97
CA THR A 5 -7.53 -13.06 -4.69
C THR A 5 -7.97 -13.36 -3.26
N LEU A 6 -7.74 -14.59 -2.77
CA LEU A 6 -8.08 -14.96 -1.39
C LEU A 6 -7.29 -14.14 -0.36
N PHE A 7 -5.97 -13.99 -0.56
CA PHE A 7 -5.16 -13.13 0.30
C PHE A 7 -5.70 -11.69 0.30
N ASP A 8 -5.96 -11.15 -0.89
CA ASP A 8 -6.42 -9.77 -1.03
C ASP A 8 -7.74 -9.51 -0.30
N VAL A 9 -8.76 -10.31 -0.58
CA VAL A 9 -10.08 -10.17 0.03
C VAL A 9 -10.00 -10.38 1.54
N SER A 10 -9.26 -11.38 2.01
CA SER A 10 -9.10 -11.65 3.45
C SER A 10 -8.43 -10.48 4.16
N PHE A 11 -7.36 -9.94 3.58
CA PHE A 11 -6.64 -8.79 4.13
C PHE A 11 -7.54 -7.56 4.20
N LEU A 12 -8.27 -7.26 3.12
CA LEU A 12 -9.19 -6.12 3.06
C LEU A 12 -10.33 -6.27 4.08
N MET A 13 -10.93 -7.45 4.19
CA MET A 13 -11.98 -7.73 5.17
C MET A 13 -11.49 -7.53 6.60
N LEU A 14 -10.36 -8.13 6.96
CA LEU A 14 -9.77 -7.99 8.30
C LEU A 14 -9.43 -6.53 8.60
N THR A 15 -8.85 -5.80 7.64
CA THR A 15 -8.54 -4.37 7.80
C THR A 15 -9.82 -3.55 8.04
N SER A 16 -10.89 -3.83 7.28
CA SER A 16 -12.18 -3.15 7.45
C SER A 16 -12.79 -3.43 8.84
N ILE A 17 -12.69 -4.67 9.34
CA ILE A 17 -13.13 -5.06 10.68
C ILE A 17 -12.35 -4.27 11.74
N VAL A 18 -11.01 -4.26 11.65
CA VAL A 18 -10.14 -3.50 12.57
C VAL A 18 -10.48 -2.00 12.55
N GLN A 19 -10.66 -1.39 11.37
CA GLN A 19 -11.04 0.02 11.30
C GLN A 19 -12.41 0.33 11.91
N THR A 20 -13.30 -0.66 11.96
CA THR A 20 -14.67 -0.49 12.44
C THR A 20 -14.76 -0.66 13.95
N TYR A 21 -14.04 -1.65 14.51
CA TYR A 21 -14.14 -2.01 15.93
C TYR A 21 -12.91 -1.60 16.77
N GLY A 22 -11.80 -1.22 16.12
CA GLY A 22 -10.54 -0.87 16.76
C GLY A 22 -9.61 -2.08 16.94
N SER A 23 -8.31 -1.83 16.80
CA SER A 23 -7.28 -2.87 16.93
C SER A 23 -7.27 -3.57 18.30
N ASP A 24 -7.52 -2.86 19.40
CA ASP A 24 -7.50 -3.45 20.76
C ASP A 24 -8.66 -4.41 21.01
N VAL A 25 -9.76 -4.27 20.26
CA VAL A 25 -10.95 -5.14 20.40
C VAL A 25 -10.81 -6.38 19.53
N VAL A 26 -10.23 -6.23 18.33
CA VAL A 26 -10.17 -7.28 17.33
C VAL A 26 -8.95 -8.17 17.50
N LEU A 27 -7.80 -7.61 17.87
CA LEU A 27 -6.54 -8.33 17.94
C LEU A 27 -6.28 -8.92 19.32
N SER A 28 -5.61 -10.08 19.34
CA SER A 28 -5.09 -10.63 20.60
C SER A 28 -3.90 -9.82 21.08
N ASP A 29 -3.74 -9.62 22.39
CA ASP A 29 -2.55 -8.96 22.96
C ASP A 29 -1.25 -9.67 22.59
N ARG A 30 -1.30 -11.00 22.40
CA ARG A 30 -0.13 -11.85 22.11
C ARG A 30 -0.11 -12.38 20.69
N GLY A 31 -0.97 -11.87 19.82
CA GLY A 31 -1.01 -12.27 18.41
C GLY A 31 0.30 -11.96 17.71
N ASP A 32 0.85 -12.95 16.99
CA ASP A 32 2.15 -12.88 16.30
C ASP A 32 2.03 -13.04 14.78
N SER A 33 0.80 -13.07 14.27
CA SER A 33 0.54 -13.19 12.84
C SER A 33 1.05 -11.97 12.07
N PHE A 34 1.37 -12.16 10.79
CA PHE A 34 1.74 -11.06 9.89
C PHE A 34 0.72 -9.91 9.94
N PHE A 35 -0.58 -10.23 9.88
CA PHE A 35 -1.63 -9.22 9.84
C PHE A 35 -1.67 -8.42 11.15
N GLU A 36 -1.59 -9.08 12.30
CA GLU A 36 -1.57 -8.40 13.60
C GLU A 36 -0.36 -7.47 13.75
N LYS A 37 0.82 -7.94 13.34
CA LYS A 37 2.04 -7.11 13.32
C LYS A 37 1.88 -5.90 12.40
N TRP A 38 1.37 -6.11 11.19
CA TRP A 38 1.14 -5.01 10.25
C TRP A 38 0.13 -3.98 10.80
N VAL A 39 -0.95 -4.43 11.47
CA VAL A 39 -1.89 -3.51 12.10
C VAL A 39 -1.22 -2.71 13.23
N ARG A 40 -0.51 -3.39 14.14
CA ARG A 40 0.11 -2.73 15.30
C ARG A 40 1.19 -1.73 14.88
N GLU A 41 1.97 -2.03 13.86
CA GLU A 41 3.12 -1.20 13.50
C GLU A 41 2.81 -0.21 12.37
N CYS A 42 1.98 -0.59 11.39
CA CYS A 42 1.83 0.17 10.14
C CYS A 42 0.47 0.83 9.98
N MET A 43 -0.62 0.21 10.46
CA MET A 43 -1.98 0.67 10.20
C MET A 43 -2.31 1.96 10.94
N VAL A 44 -2.64 3.02 10.20
CA VAL A 44 -3.10 4.28 10.80
C VAL A 44 -4.57 4.17 11.19
N GLU A 45 -4.87 4.46 12.46
CA GLU A 45 -6.23 4.59 12.99
C GLU A 45 -6.47 6.03 13.44
N ARG A 46 -7.74 6.47 13.45
CA ARG A 46 -8.15 7.88 13.72
C ARG A 46 -7.54 8.50 14.99
N ASN A 47 -7.26 7.68 16.01
CA ASN A 47 -6.67 8.12 17.28
C ASN A 47 -5.32 7.45 17.58
N LYS A 48 -4.74 6.72 16.62
CA LYS A 48 -3.47 6.02 16.79
C LYS A 48 -2.60 6.25 15.56
N LEU A 49 -2.03 7.44 15.50
CA LEU A 49 -1.05 7.79 14.46
C LEU A 49 0.20 6.92 14.61
N LYS A 50 0.84 6.63 13.48
CA LYS A 50 2.10 5.87 13.43
C LYS A 50 3.24 6.81 13.07
N ASN A 51 4.42 6.53 13.62
CA ASN A 51 5.62 7.24 13.23
C ASN A 51 6.15 6.64 11.91
N PRO A 52 6.22 7.41 10.81
CA PRO A 52 6.68 6.88 9.53
C PRO A 52 8.12 6.36 9.58
N ARG A 53 8.99 6.89 10.45
CA ARG A 53 10.35 6.37 10.64
C ARG A 53 10.35 4.98 11.26
N GLN A 54 9.41 4.69 12.16
CA GLN A 54 9.26 3.35 12.74
C GLN A 54 8.75 2.36 11.71
N ILE A 55 7.81 2.77 10.85
CA ILE A 55 7.35 1.93 9.73
C ILE A 55 8.51 1.63 8.78
N LEU A 56 9.32 2.63 8.43
CA LEU A 56 10.48 2.45 7.54
C LEU A 56 11.55 1.53 8.14
N ALA A 57 11.73 1.54 9.46
CA ALA A 57 12.68 0.66 10.14
C ALA A 57 12.30 -0.83 10.06
N LEU A 58 11.08 -1.17 9.62
CA LEU A 58 10.65 -2.55 9.36
C LEU A 58 10.99 -3.04 7.96
N CYS A 59 11.37 -2.13 7.05
CA CYS A 59 11.70 -2.46 5.68
C CYS A 59 13.10 -3.07 5.59
N ASP A 60 13.28 -3.95 4.61
CA ASP A 60 14.56 -4.49 4.18
C ASP A 60 14.96 -3.81 2.87
N ASP A 61 16.10 -3.12 2.88
CA ASP A 61 16.57 -2.32 1.74
C ASP A 61 16.74 -3.16 0.47
N SER A 62 17.18 -4.42 0.59
CA SER A 62 17.37 -5.29 -0.57
C SER A 62 16.04 -5.70 -1.21
N MET A 63 15.01 -5.93 -0.39
CA MET A 63 13.66 -6.21 -0.86
C MET A 63 12.99 -4.96 -1.46
N VAL A 64 13.24 -3.79 -0.88
CA VAL A 64 12.77 -2.50 -1.42
C VAL A 64 13.35 -2.26 -2.82
N ASP A 65 14.65 -2.50 -3.01
CA ASP A 65 15.30 -2.36 -4.32
C ASP A 65 14.76 -3.37 -5.35
N GLU A 66 14.56 -4.64 -4.95
CA GLU A 66 13.92 -5.64 -5.82
C GLU A 66 12.51 -5.21 -6.24
N LEU A 67 11.70 -4.72 -5.28
CA LEU A 67 10.34 -4.24 -5.55
C LEU A 67 10.35 -3.03 -6.48
N LEU A 68 11.20 -2.03 -6.23
CA LEU A 68 11.33 -0.84 -7.07
C LEU A 68 11.69 -1.22 -8.51
N LEU A 69 12.68 -2.10 -8.69
CA LEU A 69 13.07 -2.58 -10.02
C LEU A 69 11.93 -3.32 -10.72
N SER A 70 11.14 -4.08 -9.96
CA SER A 70 9.99 -4.83 -10.47
C SER A 70 8.81 -3.93 -10.84
N LEU A 71 8.55 -2.90 -10.03
CA LEU A 71 7.43 -1.97 -10.19
C LEU A 71 7.71 -0.84 -11.18
N SER A 72 8.97 -0.53 -11.48
CA SER A 72 9.33 0.51 -12.44
C SER A 72 9.28 0.02 -13.89
N LYS A 73 9.19 -1.29 -14.14
CA LYS A 73 9.15 -1.87 -15.48
C LYS A 73 7.71 -1.90 -16.03
N PRO A 74 7.50 -1.53 -17.30
CA PRO A 74 6.24 -1.78 -17.99
C PRO A 74 5.87 -3.27 -17.92
N GLU A 75 4.58 -3.58 -17.83
CA GLU A 75 4.06 -4.95 -17.67
C GLU A 75 4.63 -5.94 -18.70
N ALA A 76 4.66 -5.54 -19.97
CA ALA A 76 5.22 -6.35 -21.07
C ALA A 76 6.73 -6.67 -20.91
N ALA A 77 7.46 -5.93 -20.06
CA ALA A 77 8.88 -6.10 -19.80
C ALA A 77 9.17 -6.80 -18.45
N GLN A 78 8.14 -7.21 -17.70
CA GLN A 78 8.29 -7.95 -16.43
C GLN A 78 8.60 -9.44 -16.71
N LEU A 79 9.76 -9.71 -17.31
CA LEU A 79 10.21 -11.05 -17.70
C LEU A 79 10.53 -11.97 -16.52
N LYS A 80 10.70 -11.43 -15.30
CA LYS A 80 10.91 -12.20 -14.07
C LYS A 80 9.85 -11.83 -13.03
N PRO A 81 9.08 -12.81 -12.53
CA PRO A 81 8.21 -12.62 -11.37
C PRO A 81 9.03 -12.13 -10.17
N CYS A 82 8.48 -11.19 -9.40
CA CYS A 82 9.03 -10.82 -8.11
C CYS A 82 9.02 -12.07 -7.20
N THR A 83 10.14 -12.34 -6.54
CA THR A 83 10.29 -13.57 -5.75
C THR A 83 9.69 -13.45 -4.34
N LEU A 84 9.38 -12.23 -3.93
CA LEU A 84 8.84 -11.88 -2.63
C LEU A 84 7.41 -12.40 -2.45
N SER A 85 7.12 -12.86 -1.24
CA SER A 85 5.77 -13.17 -0.80
C SER A 85 4.91 -11.91 -0.70
N TRP A 86 3.59 -12.08 -0.65
CA TRP A 86 2.67 -10.96 -0.43
C TRP A 86 2.89 -10.27 0.93
N GLN A 87 3.32 -11.03 1.94
CA GLN A 87 3.59 -10.50 3.28
C GLN A 87 4.83 -9.59 3.26
N GLU A 88 5.93 -10.07 2.65
CA GLU A 88 7.16 -9.29 2.45
C GLU A 88 6.87 -8.06 1.60
N THR A 89 6.04 -8.19 0.55
CA THR A 89 5.64 -7.04 -0.27
C THR A 89 4.90 -6.00 0.57
N CYS A 90 3.91 -6.41 1.38
CA CYS A 90 3.16 -5.50 2.25
C CYS A 90 4.08 -4.75 3.25
N LEU A 91 5.06 -5.44 3.83
CA LEU A 91 5.99 -4.85 4.80
C LEU A 91 7.00 -3.87 4.17
N ASN A 92 7.39 -4.11 2.91
CA ASN A 92 8.41 -3.32 2.21
C ASN A 92 7.85 -2.20 1.32
N LEU A 93 6.54 -2.19 1.05
CA LEU A 93 5.88 -1.09 0.34
C LEU A 93 6.17 0.30 0.94
N PRO A 94 6.19 0.52 2.27
CA PRO A 94 6.57 1.81 2.84
C PRO A 94 7.92 2.34 2.32
N GLY A 95 8.95 1.47 2.27
CA GLY A 95 10.27 1.84 1.72
C GLY A 95 10.22 2.21 0.24
N VAL A 96 9.48 1.43 -0.56
CA VAL A 96 9.24 1.74 -1.99
C VAL A 96 8.58 3.11 -2.14
N LEU A 97 7.52 3.38 -1.37
CA LEU A 97 6.77 4.63 -1.44
C LEU A 97 7.63 5.81 -1.01
N HIS A 98 8.47 5.64 0.01
CA HIS A 98 9.42 6.65 0.45
C HIS A 98 10.44 6.97 -0.64
N HIS A 99 11.06 5.96 -1.27
CA HIS A 99 12.01 6.17 -2.37
C HIS A 99 11.35 6.88 -3.56
N VAL A 100 10.14 6.46 -3.96
CA VAL A 100 9.38 7.11 -5.03
C VAL A 100 9.07 8.57 -4.69
N LEU A 101 8.66 8.84 -3.45
CA LEU A 101 8.32 10.19 -3.00
C LEU A 101 9.55 11.10 -3.02
N ILE A 102 10.67 10.68 -2.43
CA ILE A 102 11.93 11.44 -2.41
C ILE A 102 12.45 11.66 -3.83
N ALA A 103 12.41 10.64 -4.70
CA ALA A 103 12.84 10.78 -6.07
C ALA A 103 11.94 11.73 -6.87
N TRP A 104 10.63 11.78 -6.57
CA TRP A 104 9.72 12.75 -7.16
C TRP A 104 9.97 14.17 -6.61
N GLU A 105 10.29 14.31 -5.33
CA GLU A 105 10.70 15.56 -4.70
C GLU A 105 11.97 16.16 -5.30
N GLN A 106 12.92 15.30 -5.64
CA GLN A 106 14.20 15.67 -6.27
C GLN A 106 14.12 15.76 -7.80
N GLU A 107 12.92 15.63 -8.38
CA GLU A 107 12.69 15.69 -9.83
C GLU A 107 13.40 14.60 -10.65
N THR A 108 13.90 13.55 -9.98
CA THR A 108 14.47 12.35 -10.60
C THR A 108 13.41 11.46 -11.25
N LEU A 109 12.18 11.48 -10.71
CA LEU A 109 11.01 10.84 -11.31
C LEU A 109 10.00 11.88 -11.79
N SER A 110 9.46 11.68 -12.98
CA SER A 110 8.34 12.48 -13.48
C SER A 110 7.03 12.05 -12.83
N SER A 111 5.99 12.90 -12.92
CA SER A 111 4.64 12.52 -12.48
C SER A 111 4.10 11.30 -13.22
N ALA A 112 4.53 11.05 -14.46
CA ALA A 112 4.12 9.89 -15.25
C ALA A 112 4.78 8.60 -14.72
N ASP A 113 6.05 8.67 -14.33
CA ASP A 113 6.77 7.53 -13.75
C ASP A 113 6.17 7.13 -12.40
N VAL A 114 5.91 8.12 -11.54
CA VAL A 114 5.24 7.89 -10.25
C VAL A 114 3.88 7.24 -10.47
N LYS A 115 3.06 7.80 -11.37
CA LYS A 115 1.75 7.23 -11.71
C LYS A 115 1.86 5.77 -12.16
N SER A 116 2.80 5.47 -13.05
CA SER A 116 3.04 4.12 -13.56
C SER A 116 3.39 3.12 -12.45
N ILE A 117 4.27 3.51 -11.52
CA ILE A 117 4.65 2.69 -10.36
C ILE A 117 3.45 2.42 -9.46
N LEU A 118 2.65 3.45 -9.13
CA LEU A 118 1.46 3.31 -8.29
C LEU A 118 0.39 2.43 -8.96
N ASP A 119 0.20 2.58 -10.26
CA ASP A 119 -0.71 1.72 -11.03
C ASP A 119 -0.22 0.26 -11.04
N ASN A 120 1.09 0.03 -11.13
CA ASN A 120 1.67 -1.31 -11.01
C ASN A 120 1.46 -1.93 -9.61
N ILE A 121 1.52 -1.13 -8.55
CA ILE A 121 1.18 -1.57 -7.18
C ILE A 121 -0.30 -1.95 -7.11
N LYS A 122 -1.19 -1.07 -7.59
CA LYS A 122 -2.65 -1.27 -7.54
C LYS A 122 -3.10 -2.47 -8.37
N ARG A 123 -2.50 -2.68 -9.55
CA ARG A 123 -2.81 -3.81 -10.43
C ARG A 123 -2.40 -5.17 -9.85
N ARG A 124 -1.38 -5.21 -8.97
CA ARG A 124 -0.99 -6.45 -8.29
C ARG A 124 -2.06 -6.88 -7.30
N LEU A 125 -2.35 -6.05 -6.29
CA LEU A 125 -3.36 -6.32 -5.25
C LEU A 125 -3.87 -5.01 -4.64
N PHE A 126 -5.14 -4.95 -4.25
CA PHE A 126 -5.69 -3.75 -3.61
C PHE A 126 -5.25 -3.63 -2.14
N SER A 127 -4.95 -4.75 -1.47
CA SER A 127 -4.28 -4.80 -0.16
C SER A 127 -2.91 -4.11 -0.18
N PHE A 128 -2.19 -4.16 -1.30
CA PHE A 128 -0.95 -3.41 -1.47
C PHE A 128 -1.21 -1.90 -1.50
N SER A 129 -2.28 -1.47 -2.16
CA SER A 129 -2.69 -0.05 -2.15
C SER A 129 -3.04 0.42 -0.74
N VAL A 130 -3.68 -0.44 0.07
CA VAL A 130 -3.96 -0.17 1.50
C VAL A 130 -2.66 -0.07 2.31
N CYS A 131 -1.72 -0.99 2.12
CA CYS A 131 -0.41 -0.94 2.80
C CYS A 131 0.38 0.33 2.47
N ALA A 132 0.45 0.66 1.17
CA ALA A 132 1.11 1.87 0.69
C ALA A 132 0.46 3.14 1.26
N THR A 133 -0.87 3.21 1.24
CA THR A 133 -1.63 4.35 1.80
C THR A 133 -1.36 4.54 3.28
N SER A 134 -1.30 3.45 4.06
CA SER A 134 -1.08 3.55 5.50
C SER A 134 0.23 4.27 5.84
N PHE A 135 1.30 3.98 5.09
CA PHE A 135 2.55 4.71 5.22
C PHE A 135 2.42 6.18 4.79
N LEU A 136 1.78 6.45 3.64
CA LEU A 136 1.61 7.83 3.15
C LEU A 136 0.82 8.69 4.14
N CYS A 137 -0.22 8.14 4.77
CA CYS A 137 -0.95 8.82 5.83
C CYS A 137 -0.03 9.13 7.03
N ALA A 138 0.70 8.14 7.54
CA ALA A 138 1.67 8.35 8.62
C ALA A 138 2.75 9.39 8.27
N TYR A 139 3.25 9.36 7.03
CA TYR A 139 4.22 10.32 6.50
C TYR A 139 3.68 11.75 6.51
N MET A 140 2.44 11.94 6.02
CA MET A 140 1.79 13.25 5.97
C MET A 140 1.66 13.92 7.34
N TYR A 141 1.46 13.17 8.42
CA TYR A 141 1.44 13.73 9.79
C TYR A 141 2.82 14.18 10.30
N SER A 142 3.90 13.84 9.61
CA SER A 142 5.28 14.14 10.03
C SER A 142 5.96 15.27 9.25
N VAL A 143 5.34 15.74 8.16
CA VAL A 143 5.91 16.74 7.25
C VAL A 143 5.15 18.07 7.32
N ARG A 144 5.71 19.11 6.70
CA ARG A 144 5.07 20.44 6.64
C ARG A 144 3.92 20.44 5.64
N GLU A 145 3.00 21.38 5.81
CA GLU A 145 1.84 21.54 4.92
C GLU A 145 2.24 21.70 3.44
N THR A 146 3.34 22.40 3.18
CA THR A 146 3.90 22.59 1.82
C THR A 146 4.38 21.29 1.16
N GLU A 147 4.65 20.25 1.96
CA GLU A 147 5.17 18.95 1.52
C GLU A 147 4.02 17.93 1.31
N LEU A 148 2.76 18.28 1.65
CA LEU A 148 1.62 17.35 1.60
C LEU A 148 1.12 17.04 0.19
N LEU A 149 1.38 17.89 -0.80
CA LEU A 149 0.77 17.78 -2.12
C LEU A 149 1.14 16.47 -2.84
N LYS A 150 2.41 16.09 -2.83
CA LYS A 150 2.89 14.85 -3.48
C LYS A 150 2.34 13.58 -2.82
N PRO A 151 2.45 13.36 -1.50
CA PRO A 151 1.85 12.16 -0.88
C PRO A 151 0.32 12.12 -1.03
N LEU A 152 -0.37 13.27 -0.99
CA LEU A 152 -1.81 13.34 -1.28
C LEU A 152 -2.13 12.85 -2.70
N ASN A 153 -1.37 13.31 -3.71
CA ASN A 153 -1.54 12.88 -5.09
C ASN A 153 -1.31 11.37 -5.26
N MET A 154 -0.34 10.80 -4.55
CA MET A 154 -0.12 9.35 -4.55
C MET A 154 -1.32 8.58 -3.98
N ILE A 155 -1.92 9.05 -2.88
CA ILE A 155 -3.14 8.45 -2.34
C ILE A 155 -4.30 8.58 -3.33
N GLN A 156 -4.47 9.74 -3.98
CA GLN A 156 -5.52 9.91 -4.99
C GLN A 156 -5.34 8.95 -6.18
N GLN A 157 -4.10 8.62 -6.56
CA GLN A 157 -3.85 7.65 -7.61
C GLN A 157 -4.31 6.23 -7.22
N PHE A 158 -4.18 5.83 -5.95
CA PHE A 158 -4.75 4.57 -5.46
C PHE A 158 -6.28 4.56 -5.45
N LEU A 159 -6.91 5.73 -5.24
CA LEU A 159 -8.36 5.90 -5.29
C LEU A 159 -8.92 6.12 -6.70
N ALA A 160 -8.06 6.30 -7.70
CA ALA A 160 -8.49 6.53 -9.08
C ALA A 160 -9.23 5.29 -9.60
N PRO A 161 -10.36 5.46 -10.33
CA PRO A 161 -11.09 4.33 -10.90
C PRO A 161 -10.21 3.54 -11.87
N LEU A 162 -10.43 2.23 -11.93
CA LEU A 162 -9.86 1.38 -12.96
C LEU A 162 -10.54 1.61 -14.31
N THR A 163 -9.79 1.44 -15.40
CA THR A 163 -10.33 1.39 -16.75
C THR A 163 -11.22 0.16 -16.95
N SER A 164 -12.07 0.17 -17.99
CA SER A 164 -12.95 -0.97 -18.26
C SER A 164 -12.19 -2.26 -18.54
N GLU A 165 -11.00 -2.17 -19.12
CA GLU A 165 -10.11 -3.30 -19.43
C GLU A 165 -9.49 -3.89 -18.15
N GLU A 166 -9.03 -3.04 -17.23
CA GLU A 166 -8.52 -3.45 -15.92
C GLU A 166 -9.62 -4.10 -15.05
N LEU A 167 -10.86 -3.62 -15.17
CA LEU A 167 -12.00 -4.20 -14.46
C LEU A 167 -12.38 -5.59 -14.99
N SER A 168 -12.23 -5.85 -16.29
CA SER A 168 -12.56 -7.15 -16.90
C SER A 168 -11.46 -8.19 -16.74
N SER A 169 -10.21 -7.76 -16.55
CA SER A 169 -9.04 -8.64 -16.44
C SER A 169 -8.81 -9.18 -15.03
N GLN A 170 -9.43 -8.59 -14.00
CA GLN A 170 -9.26 -8.99 -12.61
C GLN A 170 -10.56 -9.55 -12.00
N GLU A 171 -10.47 -10.73 -11.38
CA GLU A 171 -11.59 -11.33 -10.66
C GLU A 171 -12.07 -10.44 -9.51
N TYR A 172 -13.39 -10.22 -9.43
CA TYR A 172 -14.08 -9.45 -8.38
C TYR A 172 -13.49 -8.06 -8.16
N ALA A 173 -12.95 -7.42 -9.22
CA ALA A 173 -12.27 -6.14 -9.11
C ALA A 173 -13.17 -5.05 -8.51
N LYS A 174 -14.46 -5.05 -8.88
CA LYS A 174 -15.43 -4.07 -8.38
C LYS A 174 -15.68 -4.22 -6.88
N GLU A 175 -15.88 -5.44 -6.41
CA GLU A 175 -16.12 -5.76 -5.00
C GLU A 175 -14.88 -5.46 -4.16
N ARG A 176 -13.69 -5.81 -4.66
CA ARG A 176 -12.42 -5.55 -3.97
C ARG A 176 -12.11 -4.06 -3.90
N LEU A 177 -12.41 -3.28 -4.95
CA LEU A 177 -12.35 -1.81 -4.93
C LEU A 177 -13.35 -1.21 -3.94
N ALA A 178 -14.58 -1.74 -3.91
CA ALA A 178 -15.61 -1.29 -2.99
C ALA A 178 -15.21 -1.50 -1.52
N LEU A 179 -14.37 -2.50 -1.23
CA LEU A 179 -13.77 -2.70 0.09
C LEU A 179 -12.55 -1.79 0.34
N SER A 180 -11.65 -1.65 -0.63
CA SER A 180 -10.38 -0.93 -0.43
C SER A 180 -10.55 0.59 -0.32
N TYR A 181 -11.49 1.19 -1.06
CA TYR A 181 -11.68 2.64 -1.05
C TYR A 181 -12.12 3.19 0.31
N PRO A 182 -13.15 2.64 0.98
CA PRO A 182 -13.49 3.06 2.33
C PRO A 182 -12.33 2.90 3.31
N ILE A 183 -11.52 1.86 3.15
CA ILE A 183 -10.36 1.62 4.01
C ILE A 183 -9.34 2.75 3.89
N ILE A 184 -8.94 3.05 2.65
CA ILE A 184 -8.01 4.14 2.35
C ILE A 184 -8.56 5.47 2.88
N ARG A 185 -9.83 5.76 2.64
CA ARG A 185 -10.48 7.01 3.08
C ARG A 185 -10.52 7.16 4.60
N LYS A 186 -10.67 6.07 5.36
CA LYS A 186 -10.67 6.09 6.83
C LYS A 186 -9.28 6.28 7.45
N MET A 187 -8.20 6.06 6.69
CA MET A 187 -6.82 6.28 7.15
C MET A 187 -6.34 7.72 6.97
N GLN A 188 -6.98 8.50 6.08
CA GLN A 188 -6.68 9.91 5.87
C GLN A 188 -7.19 10.74 7.04
#